data_AF-A0A2V7BGA2-F1
#
_entry.id   AF-A0A2V7BGA2-F1
#
_cell.length_a   1.000
_cell.length_b   1.000
_cell.length_c   1.000
_cell.angle_alpha   90.00
_cell.angle_beta   90.00
_cell.angle_gamma   90.00
#
_symmetry.space_group_name_H-M   'P 1'
#
loop_
_entity.id
_entity.type
_entity.pdbx_description
1 polymer ?
#
loop_
_entity_poly.entity_id
_entity_poly.type
_entity_poly.pdbx_seq_one_letter_code
_entity_poly.pdbx_strand_id
1 'polypeptide(L)' 'MPMSVQSGDKVRVIGGPYRGWEGEVLRVEEDRERVTVVIPVFAKPTAIELRPSQIEPI' A
#
# COMPACT_ATOMS: atom_id res chain seq x y z
N MET A 1 17.84 2.08 -2.34
CA MET A 1 17.50 1.32 -1.12
C MET A 1 16.31 0.46 -1.52
N PRO A 2 16.40 -0.89 -1.55
CA PRO A 2 15.20 -1.68 -1.77
C PRO A 2 14.27 -1.40 -0.60
N MET A 3 13.13 -0.78 -0.87
CA MET A 3 12.15 -0.44 0.16
C MET A 3 11.54 -1.75 0.65
N SER A 4 12.06 -2.27 1.77
CA SER A 4 11.52 -3.43 2.47
C SER A 4 10.24 -3.02 3.21
N VAL A 5 9.15 -2.81 2.47
CA VAL A 5 7.82 -2.68 3.08
C VAL A 5 7.42 -4.04 3.66
N GLN A 6 6.91 -4.04 4.89
CA GLN A 6 6.39 -5.23 5.56
C GLN A 6 4.93 -5.02 5.99
N SER A 7 4.23 -6.11 6.31
CA SER A 7 2.89 -6.01 6.90
C SER A 7 2.91 -5.20 8.20
N GLY A 8 2.01 -4.22 8.31
CA GLY A 8 1.93 -3.26 9.42
C GLY A 8 2.57 -1.90 9.12
N ASP A 9 3.34 -1.77 8.03
CA ASP A 9 3.96 -0.49 7.68
C ASP A 9 2.91 0.50 7.15
N LYS A 10 3.10 1.76 7.52
CA LYS A 10 2.33 2.86 6.92
C LYS A 10 2.94 3.24 5.59
N VAL A 11 2.08 3.34 4.59
CA VAL A 11 2.47 3.68 3.23
C VAL A 11 1.52 4.71 2.65
N ARG A 12 2.06 5.58 1.81
CA ARG A 12 1.31 6.53 1.00
C ARG A 12 1.26 6.02 -0.43
N VAL A 13 0.08 6.00 -1.02
CA VAL A 13 -0.10 5.66 -2.42
C VAL A 13 0.36 6.83 -3.28
N ILE A 14 1.29 6.59 -4.20
CA ILE A 14 1.83 7.60 -5.12
C ILE A 14 1.41 7.39 -6.57
N GLY A 15 0.69 6.31 -6.87
CA GLY A 15 0.28 5.96 -8.23
C GLY A 15 -1.19 5.55 -8.36
N GLY A 16 -1.72 5.64 -9.58
CA GLY A 16 -3.09 5.24 -9.90
C GLY A 16 -4.18 6.17 -9.33
N PRO A 17 -5.44 5.72 -9.31
CA PRO A 17 -6.58 6.54 -8.89
C PRO A 17 -6.61 6.84 -7.38
N TYR A 18 -5.84 6.07 -6.59
CA TYR A 18 -5.73 6.22 -5.14
C TYR A 18 -4.50 7.04 -4.72
N ARG A 19 -3.83 7.73 -5.66
CA ARG A 19 -2.69 8.60 -5.34
C ARG A 19 -3.07 9.66 -4.30
N GLY A 20 -2.25 9.80 -3.27
CA GLY A 20 -2.44 10.73 -2.16
C GLY A 20 -3.15 10.13 -0.95
N TRP A 21 -3.65 8.89 -1.04
CA TRP A 21 -4.19 8.18 0.10
C TRP A 21 -3.10 7.56 0.96
N GLU A 22 -3.28 7.59 2.27
CA GLU A 22 -2.43 6.91 3.24
C GLU A 22 -3.15 5.68 3.78
N GLY A 23 -2.39 4.61 3.98
CA GLY A 23 -2.90 3.34 4.46
C GLY A 23 -1.84 2.50 5.13
N GLU A 24 -2.23 1.30 5.50
CA GLU A 24 -1.36 0.34 6.17
C GLU A 24 -1.21 -0.92 5.31
N VAL A 25 0.01 -1.43 5.19
CA VAL A 25 0.29 -2.65 4.46
C VAL A 25 -0.32 -3.84 5.20
N LEU A 26 -1.25 -4.52 4.57
CA LEU A 26 -1.85 -5.75 5.11
C LEU A 26 -0.99 -6.97 4.80
N ARG A 27 -0.47 -7.04 3.57
CA ARG A 27 0.32 -8.18 3.07
C ARG A 27 1.22 -7.75 1.92
N VAL A 28 2.42 -8.32 1.87
CA VAL A 28 3.37 -8.17 0.77
C VAL A 28 3.54 -9.54 0.10
N GLU A 29 3.35 -9.57 -1.22
CA GLU A 29 3.58 -10.73 -2.10
C GLU A 29 4.77 -10.40 -3.01
N GLU A 30 6.00 -10.62 -2.53
CA GLU A 30 7.23 -10.30 -3.28
C GLU A 30 7.33 -11.08 -4.59
N ASP A 31 6.97 -12.37 -4.58
CA ASP A 31 6.97 -13.22 -5.77
C ASP A 31 6.02 -12.73 -6.89
N ARG A 32 5.04 -11.89 -6.55
CA ARG A 32 4.00 -11.41 -7.47
C ARG A 32 4.02 -9.89 -7.64
N GLU A 33 5.03 -9.22 -7.10
CA GLU A 33 5.17 -7.75 -7.09
C GLU A 33 3.88 -7.03 -6.68
N ARG A 34 3.21 -7.54 -5.64
CA ARG A 34 1.94 -7.01 -5.16
C ARG A 34 1.97 -6.73 -3.67
N VAL A 35 1.33 -5.64 -3.31
CA VAL A 35 1.16 -5.19 -1.92
C VAL A 35 -0.30 -4.90 -1.71
N THR A 36 -0.89 -5.54 -0.70
CA THR A 36 -2.24 -5.21 -0.25
C THR A 36 -2.15 -4.14 0.81
N VAL A 37 -2.80 -3.00 0.58
CA VAL A 37 -2.85 -1.86 1.49
C VAL A 37 -4.28 -1.61 1.92
N VAL A 38 -4.52 -1.37 3.20
CA VAL A 38 -5.82 -0.97 3.72
C VAL A 38 -5.84 0.54 3.85
N ILE A 39 -6.74 1.18 3.10
CA ILE A 39 -6.99 2.62 3.17
C ILE A 39 -8.39 2.88 3.76
N PRO A 40 -8.56 3.90 4.61
CA PRO A 40 -9.85 4.23 5.20
C PRO A 40 -10.70 5.09 4.25
N VAL A 41 -11.47 4.47 3.37
CA VAL A 41 -12.32 5.18 2.40
C VAL A 41 -13.74 5.30 2.98
N PHE A 42 -14.28 6.52 3.10
CA PHE A 42 -15.61 6.79 3.68
C PHE A 42 -15.85 6.14 5.05
N ALA A 43 -14.84 6.18 5.94
CA ALA A 43 -14.86 5.53 7.25
C ALA A 43 -15.02 3.99 7.22
N LYS A 44 -14.75 3.35 6.08
CA LYS A 44 -14.68 1.88 5.95
C LYS A 44 -13.26 1.46 5.55
N PRO A 45 -12.65 0.49 6.25
CA PRO A 45 -11.38 -0.08 5.82
C PRO A 45 -11.57 -0.80 4.49
N THR A 46 -10.87 -0.34 3.45
CA THR A 46 -10.94 -0.92 2.10
C THR A 46 -9.56 -1.42 1.73
N ALA A 47 -9.43 -2.74 1.52
CA ALA A 47 -8.21 -3.35 1.05
C ALA A 47 -8.07 -3.16 -0.46
N ILE A 48 -6.96 -2.57 -0.89
CA ILE A 48 -6.63 -2.36 -2.30
C ILE A 48 -5.29 -3.02 -2.62
N GLU A 49 -5.21 -3.60 -3.80
CA GLU A 49 -4.00 -4.27 -4.29
C GLU A 49 -3.24 -3.31 -5.21
N LEU A 50 -2.00 -3.03 -4.85
CA LEU A 50 -1.12 -2.10 -5.54
C LEU A 50 0.22 -2.77 -5.84
N ARG A 51 1.00 -2.18 -6.74
CA ARG A 51 2.40 -2.58 -6.91
C ARG A 51 3.30 -1.84 -5.90
N PRO A 52 4.44 -2.43 -5.49
CA PRO A 52 5.46 -1.74 -4.69
C PRO A 52 5.88 -0.39 -5.29
N SER A 53 5.90 -0.28 -6.62
CA SER A 53 6.23 0.96 -7.34
C SER A 53 5.18 2.07 -7.24
N GLN A 54 3.98 1.77 -6.73
CA GLN A 54 2.88 2.72 -6.59
C GLN A 54 2.68 3.19 -5.13
N ILE A 55 3.55 2.77 -4.22
CA ILE A 55 3.50 3.13 -2.80
C ILE A 55 4.86 3.68 -2.35
N GLU A 56 4.84 4.56 -1.37
CA GLU A 56 6.02 5.04 -0.65
C GLU A 56 5.82 4.79 0.85
N PRO A 57 6.82 4.28 1.58
CA PRO A 57 6.79 4.23 3.04
C PRO A 57 6.75 5.64 3.63
N ILE A 58 6.10 5.76 4.79
CA ILE A 58 5.98 7.02 5.57
C ILE A 58 6.92 6.95 6.78
#